data_AF-A0A969IDU2-F1
#
_entry.id   AF-A0A969IDU2-F1
#
_cell.length_a   1.000
_cell.length_b   1.000
_cell.length_c   1.000
_cell.angle_alpha   90.00
_cell.angle_beta   90.00
_cell.angle_gamma   90.00
#
_symmetry.space_group_name_H-M   'P 1'
#
loop_
_entity.id
_entity.type
_entity.pdbx_description
1 polymer ?
#
loop_
_entity_poly.entity_id
_entity_poly.type
_entity_poly.pdbx_seq_one_letter_code
_entity_poly.pdbx_strand_id
1 'polypeptide(L)'
;MKKVTYTIGGKKGATVELNESKNLVAVRTRDDKTLQKSLTQTKSKELSQKLRVKQKLPRANVIVLEVKKTEINPLAIRNKVRETYKKEKDIRFAGRVLVDAVSKEPVLYTENIYLKFHDAIIASLLLTRCSLRNACQMILLSKESM
;
A
#
# COMPACT_ATOMS: atom_id res chain seq x y z
N MET A 1 -18.08 -5.68 -4.65
CA MET A 1 -16.74 -5.55 -4.04
C MET A 1 -15.72 -5.89 -5.11
N LYS A 2 -14.68 -5.07 -5.29
CA LYS A 2 -13.64 -5.36 -6.30
C LYS A 2 -12.81 -6.54 -5.78
N LYS A 3 -12.85 -7.64 -6.51
CA LYS A 3 -12.03 -8.84 -6.29
C LYS A 3 -10.90 -8.82 -7.31
N VAL A 4 -9.73 -9.23 -6.85
CA VAL A 4 -8.52 -9.25 -7.67
C VAL A 4 -7.83 -10.58 -7.42
N THR A 5 -7.38 -11.24 -8.47
CA THR A 5 -6.60 -12.46 -8.36
C THR A 5 -5.26 -12.30 -9.05
N TYR A 6 -4.25 -12.99 -8.54
CA TYR A 6 -2.94 -13.09 -9.18
C TYR A 6 -2.39 -14.50 -8.98
N THR A 7 -1.48 -14.90 -9.87
CA THR A 7 -0.88 -16.23 -9.87
C THR A 7 0.61 -16.14 -9.55
N ILE A 8 1.07 -16.93 -8.59
CA ILE A 8 2.48 -17.01 -8.17
C ILE A 8 3.10 -18.27 -8.73
N GLY A 9 4.21 -18.16 -9.46
CA GLY A 9 4.90 -19.32 -10.04
C GLY A 9 4.53 -19.62 -11.50
N GLY A 10 4.04 -18.62 -12.24
CA GLY A 10 3.72 -18.74 -13.67
C GLY A 10 2.36 -19.38 -13.93
N LYS A 11 2.15 -19.91 -15.15
CA LYS A 11 0.82 -20.35 -15.64
C LYS A 11 0.19 -21.50 -14.83
N LYS A 12 0.99 -22.31 -14.13
CA LYS A 12 0.53 -23.40 -13.24
C LYS A 12 0.72 -23.08 -11.77
N GLY A 13 0.94 -21.80 -11.46
CA GLY A 13 1.20 -21.33 -10.12
C GLY A 13 -0.03 -21.31 -9.22
N ALA A 14 0.18 -21.05 -7.94
CA ALA A 14 -0.91 -20.87 -6.98
C ALA A 14 -1.64 -19.54 -7.26
N THR A 15 -2.97 -19.60 -7.36
CA THR A 15 -3.81 -18.41 -7.47
C THR A 15 -4.17 -17.90 -6.09
N VAL A 16 -3.93 -16.61 -5.87
CA VAL A 16 -4.28 -15.93 -4.62
C VAL A 16 -5.35 -14.88 -4.90
N GLU A 17 -6.39 -14.89 -4.06
CA GLU A 17 -7.49 -13.94 -4.11
C GLU A 17 -7.27 -12.80 -3.12
N LEU A 18 -7.47 -11.58 -3.62
CA LEU A 18 -7.40 -10.34 -2.86
C LEU A 18 -8.77 -9.66 -2.84
N ASN A 19 -9.10 -9.12 -1.67
CA ASN A 19 -10.32 -8.36 -1.43
C ASN A 19 -9.98 -6.91 -1.06
N GLU A 20 -10.78 -5.96 -1.54
CA GLU A 20 -10.68 -4.58 -1.04
C GLU A 20 -11.08 -4.52 0.43
N SER A 21 -10.19 -3.98 1.28
CA SER A 21 -10.50 -3.72 2.68
C SER A 21 -11.45 -2.54 2.83
N LYS A 22 -12.42 -2.69 3.73
CA LYS A 22 -13.40 -1.66 4.07
C LYS A 22 -12.85 -0.65 5.09
N ASN A 23 -11.82 -0.99 5.86
CA ASN A 23 -11.34 -0.18 6.98
C ASN A 23 -9.86 0.23 6.89
N LEU A 24 -9.15 -0.17 5.84
CA LEU A 24 -7.73 0.16 5.63
C LEU A 24 -7.55 1.23 4.54
N VAL A 25 -6.58 2.11 4.79
CA VAL A 25 -6.11 3.12 3.84
C VAL A 25 -4.57 3.12 3.82
N ALA A 26 -4.00 3.08 2.63
CA ALA A 26 -2.55 3.21 2.44
C ALA A 26 -2.25 4.66 2.09
N VAL A 27 -1.25 5.23 2.77
CA VAL A 27 -0.84 6.62 2.61
C VAL A 27 0.65 6.65 2.31
N ARG A 28 1.04 7.33 1.24
CA ARG A 28 2.44 7.61 0.88
C ARG A 28 2.72 9.10 0.98
N THR A 29 3.75 9.49 1.74
CA THR A 29 4.19 10.89 1.87
C THR A 29 5.14 11.28 0.72
N ARG A 30 5.26 12.57 0.40
CA ARG A 30 6.14 13.08 -0.68
C ARG A 30 7.62 13.11 -0.31
N ASP A 31 7.93 13.12 0.99
CA ASP A 31 9.28 13.15 1.56
C ASP A 31 9.38 12.14 2.72
N ASP A 32 10.54 12.01 3.36
CA ASP A 32 10.75 11.30 4.65
C ASP A 32 10.07 12.02 5.85
N LYS A 33 9.09 12.88 5.57
CA LYS A 33 8.23 13.50 6.59
C LYS A 33 7.33 12.45 7.21
N THR A 34 7.23 12.49 8.53
CA THR A 34 6.23 11.72 9.28
C THR A 34 4.82 12.12 8.86
N LEU A 35 3.87 11.18 8.86
CA LEU A 35 2.46 11.43 8.54
C LEU A 35 1.90 12.68 9.23
N GLN A 36 2.15 12.85 10.54
CA GLN A 36 1.64 13.99 11.32
C GLN A 36 2.11 15.34 10.78
N LYS A 37 3.36 15.42 10.30
CA LYS A 37 3.91 16.64 9.68
C LYS A 37 3.33 16.87 8.29
N SER A 38 2.98 15.81 7.58
CA SER A 38 2.35 15.89 6.25
C SER A 38 0.87 16.29 6.27
N LEU A 39 0.20 16.20 7.42
CA LEU A 39 -1.20 16.61 7.58
C LEU A 39 -1.25 18.06 8.06
N THR A 40 -1.47 18.99 7.12
CA THR A 40 -1.49 20.42 7.43
C THR A 40 -2.89 20.92 7.75
N GLN A 41 -3.93 20.34 7.12
CA GLN A 41 -5.31 20.76 7.29
C GLN A 41 -5.90 20.24 8.61
N THR A 42 -6.68 21.09 9.30
CA THR A 42 -7.36 20.73 10.55
C THR A 42 -8.22 19.47 10.39
N LYS A 43 -9.00 19.39 9.30
CA LYS A 43 -9.83 18.24 8.95
C LYS A 43 -9.01 16.94 8.87
N SER A 44 -7.82 16.99 8.30
CA SER A 44 -6.95 15.82 8.19
C SER A 44 -6.41 15.37 9.54
N LYS A 45 -6.05 16.32 10.40
CA LYS A 45 -5.59 16.05 11.77
C LYS A 45 -6.71 15.43 12.62
N GLU A 46 -7.92 15.95 12.56
CA GLU A 46 -9.10 15.38 13.22
C GLU A 46 -9.35 13.94 12.75
N LEU A 47 -9.33 13.71 11.44
CA LEU A 47 -9.49 12.36 10.88
C LEU A 47 -8.39 11.39 11.34
N SER A 48 -7.17 11.87 11.57
CA SER A 48 -6.06 11.04 12.04
C SER A 48 -6.32 10.43 13.42
N GLN A 49 -7.11 11.09 14.27
CA GLN A 49 -7.46 10.61 15.62
C GLN A 49 -8.38 9.37 15.57
N LYS A 50 -9.11 9.18 14.46
CA LYS A 50 -9.99 8.04 14.23
C LYS A 50 -9.25 6.82 13.68
N LEU A 51 -7.96 6.95 13.43
CA LEU A 51 -7.13 5.93 12.80
C LEU A 51 -6.10 5.40 13.79
N ARG A 52 -5.65 4.18 13.54
CA ARG A 52 -4.47 3.59 14.16
C ARG A 52 -3.50 3.14 13.07
N VAL A 53 -2.22 3.17 13.36
CA VAL A 53 -1.22 2.64 12.44
C VAL A 53 -1.26 1.12 12.50
N LYS A 54 -1.59 0.46 11.39
CA LYS A 54 -1.53 -1.00 11.27
C LYS A 54 -0.13 -1.45 10.86
N GLN A 55 0.49 -0.74 9.91
CA GLN A 55 1.83 -1.09 9.42
C GLN A 55 2.56 0.15 8.92
N LYS A 56 3.88 0.19 9.11
CA LYS A 56 4.77 1.20 8.52
C LYS A 56 5.76 0.51 7.59
N LEU A 57 6.01 1.11 6.45
CA LEU A 57 7.02 0.72 5.47
C LEU A 57 7.93 1.93 5.22
N PRO A 58 8.91 2.19 6.11
CA PRO A 58 9.74 3.40 6.03
C PRO A 58 10.46 3.54 4.70
N ARG A 59 11.02 2.45 4.16
CA ARG A 59 11.74 2.45 2.88
C ARG A 59 10.89 2.87 1.67
N ALA A 60 9.57 2.76 1.77
CA ALA A 60 8.64 3.16 0.71
C ALA A 60 7.90 4.47 1.04
N ASN A 61 8.14 5.05 2.22
CA ASN A 61 7.36 6.14 2.79
C ASN A 61 5.85 5.85 2.80
N VAL A 62 5.48 4.57 3.01
CA VAL A 62 4.10 4.11 3.06
C VAL A 62 3.70 3.75 4.48
N ILE A 63 2.50 4.18 4.87
CA ILE A 63 1.87 3.83 6.14
C ILE A 63 0.48 3.27 5.83
N VAL A 64 0.19 2.09 6.37
CA VAL A 64 -1.15 1.51 6.36
C VAL A 64 -1.85 1.90 7.64
N LEU A 65 -2.94 2.65 7.50
CA LEU A 65 -3.79 3.08 8.59
C LEU A 65 -5.06 2.24 8.59
N GLU A 66 -5.53 1.95 9.79
CA GLU A 66 -6.78 1.24 10.04
C GLU A 66 -7.73 2.14 10.83
N VAL A 67 -8.99 2.17 10.42
CA VAL A 67 -10.04 2.84 11.19
C VAL A 67 -10.23 2.11 12.52
N LYS A 68 -10.22 2.86 13.64
CA LYS A 68 -10.42 2.31 14.97
C LYS A 68 -11.77 1.57 15.05
N LYS A 69 -11.80 0.45 15.78
CA LYS A 69 -13.00 -0.39 15.94
C LYS A 69 -14.16 0.33 16.66
N THR A 70 -13.88 1.44 17.33
CA THR A 70 -14.87 2.29 18.00
C THR A 70 -15.78 3.04 17.04
N GLU A 71 -15.42 3.13 15.75
CA GLU A 71 -16.20 3.88 14.78
C GLU A 71 -17.28 3.01 14.12
N ILE A 72 -18.50 3.54 14.07
CA ILE A 72 -19.70 2.83 13.60
C ILE A 72 -19.63 2.50 12.11
N ASN A 73 -19.09 3.41 11.28
CA ASN A 73 -19.02 3.23 9.83
C ASN A 73 -17.57 3.34 9.32
N PRO A 74 -16.79 2.26 9.41
CA PRO A 74 -15.37 2.28 9.02
C PRO A 74 -15.19 2.55 7.52
N LEU A 75 -16.12 2.12 6.68
CA LEU A 75 -16.06 2.33 5.23
C LEU A 75 -16.18 3.81 4.85
N ALA A 76 -17.15 4.51 5.45
CA ALA A 76 -17.34 5.94 5.22
C ALA A 76 -16.12 6.75 5.70
N ILE A 77 -15.57 6.42 6.87
CA ILE A 77 -14.38 7.09 7.42
C ILE A 77 -13.17 6.83 6.54
N ARG A 78 -12.93 5.58 6.13
CA ARG A 78 -11.85 5.21 5.21
C ARG A 78 -11.93 6.01 3.92
N ASN A 79 -13.12 6.14 3.33
CA ASN A 79 -13.33 6.92 2.11
C ASN A 79 -13.07 8.42 2.33
N LYS A 80 -13.58 8.99 3.44
CA LYS A 80 -13.37 10.39 3.81
C LYS A 80 -11.89 10.70 4.06
N VAL A 81 -11.17 9.83 4.75
CA VAL A 81 -9.71 9.93 4.96
C VAL A 81 -9.00 9.95 3.61
N ARG A 82 -9.31 9.00 2.72
CA ARG A 82 -8.71 8.92 1.39
C ARG A 82 -8.92 10.21 0.60
N GLU A 83 -10.14 10.74 0.57
CA GLU A 83 -10.48 11.95 -0.17
C GLU A 83 -9.86 13.22 0.44
N THR A 84 -9.74 13.26 1.76
CA THR A 84 -9.15 14.40 2.46
C THR A 84 -7.63 14.40 2.31
N TYR A 85 -6.97 13.26 2.56
CA TYR A 85 -5.50 13.15 2.52
C TYR A 85 -4.95 13.33 1.10
N LYS A 86 -5.72 13.00 0.06
CA LYS A 86 -5.35 13.33 -1.33
C LYS A 86 -5.17 14.84 -1.60
N LYS A 87 -5.76 15.69 -0.76
CA LYS A 87 -5.68 17.16 -0.89
C LYS A 87 -4.52 17.77 -0.09
N GLU A 88 -3.84 16.97 0.72
CA GLU A 88 -2.65 17.41 1.45
C GLU A 88 -1.46 17.51 0.49
N LYS A 89 -0.76 18.64 0.55
CA LYS A 89 0.38 18.93 -0.34
C LYS A 89 1.48 17.87 -0.20
N ASP A 90 1.77 17.45 1.02
CA ASP A 90 2.86 16.53 1.36
C ASP A 90 2.46 15.05 1.30
N ILE A 91 1.23 14.75 0.86
CA ILE A 91 0.77 13.39 0.59
C ILE A 91 0.88 13.12 -0.92
N ARG A 92 1.65 12.09 -1.28
CA ARG A 92 1.80 11.65 -2.67
C ARG A 92 0.62 10.79 -3.09
N PHE A 93 0.16 9.94 -2.18
CA PHE A 93 -0.91 8.98 -2.46
C PHE A 93 -1.70 8.69 -1.19
N ALA A 94 -3.02 8.63 -1.31
CA ALA A 94 -3.90 8.02 -0.32
C ALA A 94 -4.90 7.14 -1.06
N GLY A 95 -4.91 5.85 -0.72
CA GLY A 95 -5.56 4.84 -1.54
C GLY A 95 -6.20 3.70 -0.76
N ARG A 96 -6.97 2.93 -1.50
CA ARG A 96 -7.63 1.72 -1.00
C ARG A 96 -6.58 0.62 -0.83
N VAL A 97 -6.77 -0.24 0.16
CA VAL A 97 -5.86 -1.34 0.45
C VAL A 97 -6.54 -2.65 0.10
N LEU A 98 -5.79 -3.54 -0.54
CA LEU A 98 -6.21 -4.91 -0.75
C LEU A 98 -5.70 -5.77 0.39
N VAL A 99 -6.47 -6.78 0.74
CA VAL A 99 -6.08 -7.78 1.72
C VAL A 99 -6.19 -9.15 1.12
N ASP A 100 -5.28 -10.03 1.52
CA ASP A 100 -5.40 -11.45 1.21
C ASP A 100 -6.73 -12.01 1.74
N ALA A 101 -7.41 -12.84 0.93
CA ALA A 101 -8.73 -13.33 1.27
C ALA A 101 -8.73 -14.23 2.51
N VAL A 102 -7.63 -14.92 2.79
CA VAL A 102 -7.51 -15.88 3.89
C VAL A 102 -6.95 -15.20 5.15
N SER A 103 -5.72 -14.69 5.06
CA SER A 103 -4.99 -14.09 6.20
C SER A 103 -5.49 -12.70 6.59
N LYS A 104 -6.21 -12.00 5.70
CA LYS A 104 -6.62 -10.58 5.88
C LYS A 104 -5.46 -9.60 6.05
N GLU A 105 -4.24 -10.01 5.73
CA GLU A 105 -3.07 -9.15 5.76
C GLU A 105 -3.08 -8.18 4.56
N PRO A 106 -2.62 -6.92 4.75
CA PRO A 106 -2.60 -5.92 3.70
C PRO A 106 -1.57 -6.28 2.65
N VAL A 107 -2.00 -6.25 1.38
CA VAL A 107 -1.16 -6.43 0.21
C VAL A 107 -0.97 -5.06 -0.43
N LEU A 108 0.27 -4.59 -0.43
CA LEU A 108 0.66 -3.31 -1.01
C LEU A 108 1.52 -3.51 -2.24
N TYR A 109 1.14 -2.82 -3.30
CA TYR A 109 1.92 -2.72 -4.51
C TYR A 109 2.67 -1.39 -4.53
N THR A 110 4.00 -1.44 -4.60
CA THR A 110 4.87 -0.26 -4.47
C THR A 110 5.65 0.08 -5.73
N GLU A 111 5.04 -0.13 -6.91
CA GLU A 111 5.60 0.10 -8.25
C GLU A 111 6.29 -1.13 -8.86
N ASN A 112 6.14 -1.29 -10.19
CA ASN A 112 6.75 -2.35 -10.99
C ASN A 112 8.20 -1.93 -11.28
N ILE A 113 9.18 -2.55 -10.64
CA ILE A 113 10.57 -2.45 -11.09
C ILE A 113 10.81 -3.58 -12.09
N TYR A 114 10.94 -3.23 -13.37
CA TYR A 114 11.49 -4.12 -14.39
C TYR A 114 12.94 -3.68 -14.65
N LEU A 115 13.90 -4.49 -14.20
CA LEU A 115 15.31 -4.29 -14.52
C LEU A 115 15.67 -5.21 -15.68
N LYS A 116 15.94 -4.62 -16.86
CA LYS A 116 16.57 -5.33 -17.97
C LYS A 116 18.07 -5.01 -17.91
N PHE A 117 18.87 -5.97 -17.47
CA PHE A 117 20.32 -5.87 -17.47
C PHE A 117 20.84 -6.11 -18.90
N HIS A 118 21.94 -5.44 -19.28
CA HIS A 118 22.70 -5.84 -20.46
C HIS A 118 23.39 -7.19 -20.21
N ASP A 119 23.51 -8.00 -21.25
CA ASP A 119 23.97 -9.41 -21.17
C ASP A 119 25.33 -9.60 -20.47
N ALA A 120 26.14 -8.54 -20.38
CA ALA A 120 27.46 -8.57 -19.75
C ALA A 120 27.47 -8.34 -18.22
N ILE A 121 26.34 -8.05 -17.57
CA ILE A 121 26.30 -7.90 -16.10
C ILE A 121 25.69 -9.16 -15.47
N ILE A 122 26.58 -10.01 -14.95
CA ILE A 122 26.20 -11.21 -14.20
C ILE A 122 25.40 -10.77 -12.96
N ALA A 123 24.15 -11.23 -12.90
CA ALA A 123 23.19 -10.93 -11.83
C ALA A 123 23.68 -11.30 -10.41
N SER A 124 24.79 -12.04 -10.29
CA SER A 124 25.38 -12.42 -8.99
C SER A 124 25.97 -11.24 -8.22
N LEU A 125 26.36 -10.15 -8.89
CA LEU A 125 27.05 -9.02 -8.22
C LEU A 125 26.11 -8.06 -7.47
N LEU A 126 24.80 -8.08 -7.73
CA LEU A 126 23.84 -7.10 -7.17
C LEU A 126 22.98 -7.65 -6.02
N LEU A 127 22.96 -8.97 -5.80
CA LEU A 127 22.23 -9.59 -4.69
C LEU A 127 22.97 -9.49 -3.34
N THR A 128 24.21 -9.03 -3.33
CA THR A 128 25.00 -8.87 -2.10
C THR A 128 24.65 -7.61 -1.30
N ARG A 129 23.95 -6.63 -1.89
CA ARG A 129 23.43 -5.44 -1.17
C ARG A 129 21.92 -5.25 -1.26
N CYS A 130 21.21 -6.02 -2.07
CA CYS A 130 19.76 -6.02 -2.06
C CYS A 130 19.27 -6.98 -0.96
N SER A 131 19.08 -6.45 0.25
CA SER A 131 18.39 -7.16 1.35
C SER A 131 16.89 -7.30 1.04
N LEU A 132 16.57 -8.10 0.02
CA LEU A 132 15.24 -8.65 -0.28
C LEU A 132 15.08 -10.06 0.33
N ARG A 133 15.93 -10.42 1.31
CA ARG A 133 15.77 -11.64 2.09
C ARG A 133 14.66 -11.41 3.11
N ASN A 134 13.44 -11.75 2.65
CA ASN A 134 12.22 -12.05 3.38
C ASN A 134 11.04 -11.14 3.03
N ALA A 135 10.20 -11.69 2.15
CA ALA A 135 8.77 -11.42 1.99
C ALA A 135 8.34 -10.05 1.43
N CYS A 136 8.86 -9.66 0.26
CA CYS A 136 8.17 -8.69 -0.58
C CYS A 136 7.52 -9.41 -1.76
N GLN A 137 6.32 -9.94 -1.55
CA GLN A 137 5.54 -10.57 -2.61
C GLN A 137 4.91 -9.48 -3.47
N MET A 138 5.55 -9.20 -4.61
CA MET A 138 5.06 -8.26 -5.62
C MET A 138 3.86 -8.86 -6.35
N ILE A 139 2.77 -8.10 -6.38
CA ILE A 139 1.50 -8.55 -6.95
C ILE A 139 0.93 -7.47 -7.84
N LEU A 140 0.78 -7.85 -9.11
CA LEU A 140 0.19 -7.06 -10.19
C LEU A 140 -1.20 -6.54 -9.84
N LEU A 141 -1.45 -5.28 -10.21
CA LEU A 141 -2.80 -4.84 -10.54
C LEU A 141 -2.81 -3.88 -11.71
N SER A 142 -3.66 -4.19 -12.69
CA SER A 142 -3.83 -3.45 -13.94
C SER A 142 -4.09 -1.97 -13.68
N LYS A 143 -3.23 -1.13 -14.30
CA LYS A 143 -3.72 0.12 -14.87
C LYS A 143 -4.64 -0.28 -16.02
N GLU A 144 -5.95 -0.16 -15.82
CA GLU A 144 -6.82 0.15 -16.95
C GLU A 144 -6.81 1.67 -17.07
N SER A 145 -6.07 2.12 -18.07
CA SER A 145 -6.16 3.46 -18.64
C SER A 145 -7.17 3.37 -19.78
N MET A 146 -8.39 3.88 -19.54
CA MET A 146 -9.25 4.64 -20.47
C MET A 146 -10.61 4.84 -19.80
#